data_AF-A0A317HIG6-F1
#
_entry.id   AF-A0A317HIG6-F1
#
_cell.length_a   1.000
_cell.length_b   1.000
_cell.length_c   1.000
_cell.angle_alpha   90.00
_cell.angle_beta   90.00
_cell.angle_gamma   90.00
#
_symmetry.space_group_name_H-M   'P 1'
#
loop_
_entity.id
_entity.type
_entity.pdbx_description
1 polymer ?
#
loop_
_entity_poly.entity_id
_entity_poly.type
_entity_poly.pdbx_seq_one_letter_code
_entity_poly.pdbx_strand_id
1 'polypeptide(L)'
;MTTTLLLRIASVISLVFTAGHSLGGLRKWSPMGENDVLKAMTAVRFDTIGANRSYLDFFMGFGWSISVAMLLQTVLLWQLAALAQPDPARARP
;
A
#
# COMPACT_ATOMS: atom_id res chain seq x y z
N MET A 1 3.67 24.66 -14.70
CA MET A 1 2.98 23.95 -13.61
C MET A 1 3.60 24.35 -12.28
N THR A 2 2.83 24.56 -11.22
CA THR A 2 3.37 24.91 -9.89
C THR A 2 3.72 23.65 -9.10
N THR A 3 4.66 23.75 -8.15
CA THR A 3 5.03 22.66 -7.24
C THR A 3 3.81 22.10 -6.50
N THR A 4 2.95 22.98 -5.97
CA THR A 4 1.69 22.59 -5.32
C THR A 4 0.79 21.77 -6.24
N LEU A 5 0.62 22.18 -7.51
CA LEU A 5 -0.22 21.44 -8.45
C LEU A 5 0.34 20.05 -8.73
N LEU A 6 1.64 19.94 -8.97
CA LEU A 6 2.32 18.65 -9.21
C LEU A 6 2.18 17.71 -8.01
N LEU A 7 2.39 18.21 -6.79
CA LEU A 7 2.24 17.42 -5.56
C LEU A 7 0.80 16.99 -5.30
N ARG A 8 -0.20 17.83 -5.62
CA ARG A 8 -1.62 17.44 -5.54
C ARG A 8 -1.96 16.35 -6.55
N ILE A 9 -1.50 16.46 -7.79
CA ILE A 9 -1.69 15.43 -8.82
C ILE A 9 -1.05 14.12 -8.37
N ALA A 10 0.20 14.16 -7.88
CA ALA A 10 0.90 12.99 -7.38
C ALA A 10 0.16 12.35 -6.19
N SER A 11 -0.36 13.16 -5.25
CA SER A 11 -1.18 12.68 -4.13
C SER A 11 -2.45 11.96 -4.62
N VAL A 12 -3.17 12.53 -5.59
CA VAL A 12 -4.39 11.89 -6.16
C VAL A 12 -4.06 10.59 -6.87
N ILE A 13 -3.01 10.56 -7.70
CA ILE A 13 -2.55 9.33 -8.36
C ILE A 13 -2.16 8.27 -7.32
N SER A 14 -1.42 8.66 -6.28
CA SER A 14 -1.03 7.78 -5.18
C SER A 14 -2.25 7.24 -4.43
N LEU A 15 -3.29 8.04 -4.23
CA LEU A 15 -4.54 7.60 -3.60
C LEU A 15 -5.27 6.56 -4.46
N VAL A 16 -5.40 6.80 -5.77
CA VAL A 16 -6.01 5.85 -6.71
C VAL A 16 -5.23 4.53 -6.71
N PHE A 17 -3.90 4.60 -6.72
CA PHE A 17 -3.05 3.42 -6.64
C PHE A 17 -3.21 2.68 -5.31
N THR A 18 -3.31 3.41 -4.19
CA THR A 18 -3.61 2.86 -2.85
C THR A 18 -4.92 2.09 -2.84
N ALA A 19 -5.99 2.68 -3.38
CA ALA A 19 -7.29 2.04 -3.47
C ALA A 19 -7.25 0.79 -4.37
N GLY A 20 -6.65 0.91 -5.57
CA GLY A 20 -6.53 -0.20 -6.51
C GLY A 20 -5.74 -1.38 -5.95
N HIS A 21 -4.58 -1.12 -5.33
CA HIS A 21 -3.77 -2.16 -4.68
C HIS A 21 -4.54 -2.84 -3.54
N SER A 22 -5.17 -2.06 -2.67
CA SER A 22 -5.90 -2.61 -1.51
C SER A 22 -7.10 -3.44 -1.94
N LEU A 23 -7.91 -2.95 -2.88
CA LEU A 23 -9.07 -3.68 -3.41
C LEU A 23 -8.67 -4.91 -4.24
N GLY A 24 -7.57 -4.81 -4.99
CA GLY A 24 -7.00 -5.93 -5.73
C GLY A 24 -6.49 -7.02 -4.79
N GLY A 25 -5.79 -6.64 -3.73
CA GLY A 25 -5.25 -7.56 -2.72
C GLY A 25 -6.33 -8.32 -1.92
N LEU A 26 -7.56 -7.80 -1.83
CA LEU A 26 -8.69 -8.52 -1.25
C LEU A 26 -9.11 -9.74 -2.08
N ARG A 27 -8.84 -9.72 -3.38
CA ARG A 27 -9.14 -10.86 -4.25
C ARG A 27 -8.00 -11.86 -4.08
N LYS A 28 -8.30 -13.02 -3.48
CA LYS A 28 -7.37 -14.16 -3.45
C LYS A 28 -6.91 -14.42 -4.90
N TRP A 29 -5.62 -14.27 -5.10
CA TRP A 29 -4.86 -14.18 -6.36
C TRP A 29 -5.32 -15.12 -7.50
N SER A 30 -4.98 -14.77 -8.76
CA SER A 30 -5.33 -15.50 -9.98
C SER A 30 -4.57 -16.84 -10.16
N PRO A 31 -5.23 -17.98 -10.38
CA PRO A 31 -6.65 -18.10 -10.70
C PRO A 31 -7.52 -17.94 -9.46
N MET A 32 -8.57 -17.11 -9.62
CA MET A 32 -9.58 -16.88 -8.61
C MET A 32 -10.19 -18.22 -8.15
N GLY A 33 -10.21 -18.45 -6.84
CA GLY A 33 -10.77 -19.67 -6.25
C GLY A 33 -9.73 -20.52 -5.54
N GLU A 34 -10.09 -21.74 -5.17
CA GLU A 34 -9.13 -22.71 -4.64
C GLU A 34 -8.20 -23.18 -5.76
N ASN A 35 -6.91 -22.96 -5.55
CA ASN A 35 -5.86 -23.46 -6.43
C ASN A 35 -4.74 -24.06 -5.59
N ASP A 36 -3.91 -24.91 -6.20
CA ASP A 36 -2.89 -25.65 -5.48
C ASP A 36 -1.82 -24.75 -4.86
N VAL A 37 -1.63 -23.54 -5.41
CA VAL A 37 -0.74 -22.52 -4.82
C VAL A 37 -1.30 -22.04 -3.49
N LEU A 38 -2.58 -21.64 -3.42
CA LEU A 38 -3.21 -21.22 -2.17
C LEU A 38 -3.26 -22.35 -1.14
N LYS A 39 -3.45 -23.60 -1.58
CA LYS A 39 -3.33 -24.77 -0.68
C LYS A 39 -1.91 -24.89 -0.12
N ALA A 40 -0.88 -24.80 -0.97
CA ALA A 40 0.52 -24.85 -0.53
C ALA A 40 0.88 -23.70 0.44
N MET A 41 0.40 -22.48 0.17
CA MET A 41 0.65 -21.30 1.01
C MET A 41 0.00 -21.41 2.40
N THR A 42 -1.04 -22.23 2.56
CA THR A 42 -1.72 -22.45 3.84
C THR A 42 -1.24 -23.70 4.57
N ALA A 43 -0.62 -24.66 3.87
CA ALA A 43 -0.14 -25.93 4.41
C ALA A 43 1.04 -25.77 5.37
N VAL A 44 2.04 -24.95 4.99
CA VAL A 44 3.20 -24.69 5.86
C VAL A 44 2.87 -23.56 6.81
N ARG A 45 3.08 -23.80 8.10
CA ARG A 45 2.88 -22.82 9.16
C ARG A 45 4.16 -22.59 9.97
N PHE A 46 4.32 -21.36 10.43
CA PHE A 46 5.46 -20.89 11.18
C PHE A 46 4.99 -20.40 12.54
N ASP A 47 5.68 -20.80 13.60
CA ASP A 47 5.54 -20.13 14.89
C ASP A 47 6.46 -18.90 14.90
N THR A 48 5.83 -17.72 14.93
CA THR A 48 6.52 -16.44 14.87
C THR A 48 6.05 -15.58 16.03
N ILE A 49 6.94 -15.39 17.01
CA ILE A 49 6.68 -14.55 18.19
C ILE A 49 5.37 -14.97 18.89
N GLY A 50 5.15 -16.29 19.03
CA GLY A 50 3.95 -16.85 19.66
C GLY A 50 2.69 -16.83 18.79
N ALA A 51 2.79 -16.43 17.52
CA ALA A 51 1.72 -16.50 16.55
C ALA A 51 2.01 -17.59 15.50
N ASN A 52 1.10 -18.55 15.40
CA ASN A 52 1.16 -19.59 14.38
C ASN A 52 0.51 -19.09 13.07
N ARG A 53 1.32 -18.75 12.07
CA ARG A 53 0.90 -18.13 10.80
C ARG A 53 1.32 -18.95 9.59
N SER A 54 0.47 -19.01 8.59
CA SER A 54 0.79 -19.61 7.29
C SER A 54 1.56 -18.64 6.40
N TYR A 55 2.18 -19.15 5.34
CA TYR A 55 2.77 -18.28 4.31
C TYR A 55 1.74 -17.35 3.68
N LEU A 56 0.49 -17.81 3.51
CA LEU A 56 -0.61 -16.96 3.03
C LEU A 56 -0.89 -15.79 3.99
N ASP A 57 -0.84 -16.01 5.30
CA ASP A 57 -1.03 -14.93 6.29
C ASP A 57 0.06 -13.86 6.14
N PHE A 58 1.33 -14.27 5.95
CA PHE A 58 2.42 -13.33 5.70
C PHE A 58 2.28 -12.58 4.39
N PHE A 59 1.91 -13.28 3.30
CA PHE A 59 1.67 -12.66 2.00
C PHE A 59 0.58 -11.58 2.08
N MET A 60 -0.55 -11.89 2.72
CA MET A 60 -1.63 -10.94 2.94
C MET A 60 -1.19 -9.79 3.84
N GLY A 61 -0.51 -10.08 4.96
CA GLY A 61 0.01 -9.08 5.88
C GLY A 61 1.00 -8.11 5.20
N PHE A 62 1.85 -8.62 4.33
CA PHE A 62 2.77 -7.80 3.53
C PHE A 62 2.00 -6.89 2.57
N GLY A 63 1.00 -7.41 1.86
CA GLY A 63 0.10 -6.60 1.04
C GLY A 63 -0.56 -5.46 1.82
N TRP A 64 -1.06 -5.74 3.04
CA TRP A 64 -1.61 -4.70 3.92
C TRP A 64 -0.57 -3.67 4.35
N SER A 65 0.64 -4.10 4.70
CA SER A 65 1.72 -3.18 5.08
C SER A 65 2.09 -2.22 3.95
N ILE A 66 2.10 -2.71 2.70
CA ILE A 66 2.32 -1.90 1.49
C ILE A 66 1.17 -0.89 1.33
N SER A 67 -0.09 -1.32 1.47
CA SER A 67 -1.24 -0.43 1.39
C SER A 67 -1.19 0.70 2.43
N VAL A 68 -0.76 0.41 3.66
CA VAL A 68 -0.55 1.43 4.70
C VAL A 68 0.57 2.39 4.29
N ALA A 69 1.71 1.89 3.83
CA ALA A 69 2.81 2.74 3.36
C ALA A 69 2.40 3.66 2.19
N MET A 70 1.62 3.15 1.24
CA MET A 70 1.07 3.90 0.11
C MET A 70 0.07 4.97 0.56
N LEU A 71 -0.77 4.67 1.54
CA LEU A 71 -1.67 5.66 2.14
C LEU A 71 -0.90 6.77 2.86
N LEU A 72 0.13 6.41 3.64
CA LEU A 72 0.99 7.38 4.31
C LEU A 72 1.73 8.27 3.28
N GLN A 73 2.22 7.69 2.18
CA GLN A 73 2.81 8.45 1.08
C GLN A 73 1.81 9.43 0.46
N THR A 74 0.56 9.00 0.26
CA THR A 74 -0.52 9.85 -0.25
C THR A 74 -0.76 11.07 0.64
N VAL A 75 -0.82 10.84 1.95
CA VAL A 75 -0.96 11.90 2.96
C VAL A 75 0.26 12.81 2.97
N LEU A 76 1.47 12.25 2.91
CA LEU A 76 2.71 13.03 2.87
C LEU A 76 2.74 13.98 1.67
N LEU A 77 2.40 13.50 0.47
CA LEU A 77 2.33 14.34 -0.73
C LEU A 77 1.29 15.45 -0.59
N TRP A 78 0.15 15.16 0.04
CA TRP A 78 -0.88 16.16 0.34
C TRP A 78 -0.37 17.25 1.29
N GLN A 79 0.38 16.86 2.33
CA GLN A 79 0.96 17.79 3.29
C GLN A 79 2.06 18.64 2.66
N LEU A 80 2.95 18.04 1.86
CA LEU A 80 3.98 18.77 1.12
C LEU A 80 3.38 19.78 0.15
N ALA A 81 2.26 19.45 -0.52
CA ALA A 81 1.55 20.40 -1.37
C ALA A 81 1.01 21.61 -0.58
N ALA A 82 0.50 21.38 0.63
CA ALA A 82 0.02 22.45 1.51
C ALA A 82 1.18 23.33 2.00
N LEU A 83 2.32 22.74 2.35
CA LEU A 83 3.54 23.47 2.75
C LEU A 83 4.14 24.28 1.59
N ALA A 84 4.10 23.77 0.36
CA ALA A 84 4.61 24.43 -0.82
C ALA A 84 3.75 25.61 -1.32
N GLN A 85 2.49 25.72 -0.87
CA GLN A 85 1.58 26.77 -1.33
C GLN A 85 2.07 28.19 -1.01
N PRO A 86 2.47 28.53 0.23
CA PRO A 86 3.01 29.85 0.53
C PRO A 86 4.43 30.05 -0.01
N ASP A 87 5.26 29.00 -0.02
CA ASP A 87 6.64 29.04 -0.51
C ASP A 87 7.10 27.61 -0.88
N PRO A 88 7.39 27.33 -2.17
CA PRO A 88 7.86 26.02 -2.62
C PRO A 88 9.15 25.54 -1.94
N ALA A 89 9.99 26.45 -1.42
CA ALA A 89 11.22 26.08 -0.74
C ALA A 89 10.97 25.32 0.57
N ARG A 90 9.80 25.50 1.19
CA ARG A 90 9.41 24.84 2.45
C ARG A 90 9.14 23.34 2.33
N ALA A 91 8.95 22.84 1.11
CA ALA A 91 8.74 21.42 0.87
C ALA A 91 10.06 20.65 0.62
N ARG A 92 11.21 21.32 0.73
CA ARG A 92 12.53 20.67 0.58
C ARG A 92 12.92 19.95 1.88
N PRO A 93 13.67 18.83 1.80
CA PRO A 93 14.18 18.11 2.98
C PRO A 93 15.10 18.95 3.86
#